data_AF-A0A2N2Q3J3-F1
#
_entry.id   AF-A0A2N2Q3J3-F1
#
_cell.length_a   1.000
_cell.length_b   1.000
_cell.length_c   1.000
_cell.angle_alpha   90.00
_cell.angle_beta   90.00
_cell.angle_gamma   90.00
#
_symmetry.space_group_name_H-M   'P 1'
#
loop_
_entity.id
_entity.type
_entity.pdbx_description
1 polymer ?
#
loop_
_entity_poly.entity_id
_entity_poly.type
_entity_poly.pdbx_seq_one_letter_code
_entity_poly.pdbx_strand_id
1 'polypeptide(L)'
;MSPLLLVPLLVIFTSTAHAEVYKCQTANNQIVYSDTPCEADSKEIATDIMSPAPLSVDTGSKANIMRQLDAAVKSAIAANDMTRARALATTTEHKEWIAAAMKENARQTFKSPAELREEKASSAECAAAKRKLEAEANARFSDPEVLSAKRSLMHAACGTVEPIIVEQAPQSTMLYNSPYYHRFVDRNWQRPHYPDWRHKRSVNEPQAPVQPKTPKQSKHTIQLKQ
;
A
#
# COMPACT_ATOMS: atom_id res chain seq x y z
N MET A 1 17.45 -64.51 23.69
CA MET A 1 16.97 -63.91 24.95
C MET A 1 16.27 -62.61 24.58
N SER A 2 14.95 -62.63 24.57
CA SER A 2 14.10 -61.68 23.82
C SER A 2 13.59 -60.55 24.72
N PRO A 3 13.86 -59.27 24.40
CA PRO A 3 13.31 -58.12 25.11
C PRO A 3 12.12 -57.55 24.32
N LEU A 4 10.95 -58.20 24.39
CA LEU A 4 9.77 -57.77 23.62
C LEU A 4 8.45 -57.83 24.40
N LEU A 5 8.50 -57.93 25.73
CA LEU A 5 7.32 -58.14 26.59
C LEU A 5 7.24 -57.14 27.76
N LEU A 6 7.60 -55.88 27.56
CA LEU A 6 7.58 -54.87 28.64
C LEU A 6 7.03 -53.49 28.22
N VAL A 7 6.18 -53.45 27.19
CA VAL A 7 5.54 -52.21 26.70
C VAL A 7 4.00 -52.17 26.80
N PRO A 8 3.21 -53.27 26.89
CA PRO A 8 1.75 -53.12 26.92
C PRO A 8 1.14 -52.86 28.32
N LEU A 9 1.92 -52.83 29.41
CA LEU A 9 1.40 -52.69 30.78
C LEU A 9 1.38 -51.25 31.33
N LEU A 10 1.67 -50.23 30.51
CA LEU A 10 1.79 -48.83 30.97
C LEU A 10 0.75 -47.90 30.31
N VAL A 11 -0.46 -48.42 30.05
CA VAL A 11 -1.56 -47.65 29.42
C VAL A 11 -2.85 -47.63 30.26
N ILE A 12 -2.90 -48.27 31.45
CA ILE A 12 -4.18 -48.51 32.15
C ILE A 12 -4.49 -47.48 33.28
N PHE A 13 -3.65 -46.47 33.52
CA PHE A 13 -3.87 -45.48 34.61
C PHE A 13 -4.02 -44.03 34.14
N THR A 14 -4.74 -43.78 33.05
CA THR A 14 -5.27 -42.44 32.77
C THR A 14 -6.69 -42.36 33.33
N SER A 15 -6.82 -42.23 34.65
CA SER A 15 -8.07 -41.81 35.27
C SER A 15 -8.35 -40.38 34.82
N THR A 16 -9.41 -40.18 34.06
CA THR A 16 -9.93 -38.85 33.75
C THR A 16 -10.40 -38.22 35.05
N ALA A 17 -9.59 -37.33 35.62
CA ALA A 17 -10.03 -36.42 36.67
C ALA A 17 -11.01 -35.43 36.03
N HIS A 18 -12.28 -35.79 35.98
CA HIS A 18 -13.34 -34.83 35.72
C HIS A 18 -13.45 -33.97 36.99
N ALA A 19 -13.07 -32.71 36.88
CA ALA A 19 -13.38 -31.74 37.94
C ALA A 19 -14.90 -31.54 37.93
N GLU A 20 -15.60 -32.25 38.80
CA GLU A 20 -17.03 -32.07 39.02
C GLU A 20 -17.21 -30.88 39.98
N VAL A 21 -17.61 -29.73 39.42
CA VAL A 21 -17.92 -28.54 40.22
C VAL A 21 -19.39 -28.62 40.61
N TYR A 22 -19.67 -28.81 41.91
CA TYR A 22 -21.02 -28.82 42.46
C TYR A 22 -21.54 -27.38 42.62
N LYS A 23 -22.80 -27.18 42.25
CA LYS A 23 -23.50 -25.91 42.43
C LYS A 23 -24.43 -26.01 43.64
N CYS A 24 -24.01 -25.40 44.75
CA CYS A 24 -24.73 -25.47 46.02
C CYS A 24 -25.53 -24.18 46.27
N GLN A 25 -26.79 -24.33 46.64
CA GLN A 25 -27.63 -23.22 47.11
C GLN A 25 -27.67 -23.24 48.64
N THR A 26 -27.09 -22.21 49.26
CA THR A 26 -27.11 -22.02 50.72
C THR A 26 -28.48 -21.52 51.20
N ALA A 27 -28.75 -21.64 52.50
CA ALA A 27 -30.01 -21.18 53.13
C ALA A 27 -30.35 -19.70 52.87
N ASN A 28 -29.34 -18.89 52.53
CA ASN A 28 -29.49 -17.47 52.18
C ASN A 28 -29.78 -17.23 50.68
N ASN A 29 -30.15 -18.26 49.92
CA ASN A 29 -30.31 -18.23 48.46
C ASN A 29 -29.04 -17.83 47.68
N GLN A 30 -27.86 -17.92 48.28
CA GLN A 30 -26.61 -17.64 47.59
C GLN A 30 -26.10 -18.90 46.88
N ILE A 31 -25.72 -18.73 45.60
CA ILE A 31 -25.14 -19.78 44.76
C ILE A 31 -23.63 -19.79 44.98
N VAL A 32 -23.10 -20.91 45.46
CA VAL A 32 -21.67 -21.15 45.64
C VAL A 32 -21.25 -22.36 44.82
N TYR A 33 -20.15 -22.23 44.09
CA TYR A 33 -19.55 -23.32 43.33
C TYR A 33 -18.47 -23.94 44.20
N SER A 34 -18.56 -25.25 44.45
CA SER A 34 -17.61 -25.98 45.28
C SER A 34 -17.13 -27.23 44.56
N ASP A 35 -15.86 -27.57 44.74
CA ASP A 35 -15.27 -28.82 44.26
C ASP A 35 -15.57 -30.00 45.20
N THR A 36 -16.32 -29.74 46.28
CA THR A 36 -16.81 -30.74 47.24
C THR A 36 -18.33 -30.83 47.20
N PRO A 37 -18.92 -32.00 47.48
CA PRO A 37 -20.36 -32.15 47.56
C PRO A 37 -20.96 -31.15 48.56
N CYS A 38 -22.18 -30.69 48.25
CA CYS A 38 -22.90 -29.69 49.05
C CYS A 38 -23.09 -30.16 50.49
N GLU A 39 -22.87 -29.26 51.47
CA GLU A 39 -23.13 -29.55 52.88
C GLU A 39 -24.62 -29.87 53.10
N ALA A 40 -24.93 -30.66 54.14
CA ALA A 40 -26.28 -31.21 54.38
C ALA A 40 -27.41 -30.15 54.43
N ASP A 41 -27.08 -28.90 54.77
CA ASP A 41 -28.03 -27.78 54.84
C ASP A 41 -28.18 -27.01 53.51
N SER A 42 -27.44 -27.40 52.48
CA SER A 42 -27.46 -26.78 51.15
C SER A 42 -28.01 -27.74 50.11
N LYS A 43 -28.82 -27.20 49.19
CA LYS A 43 -29.44 -27.99 48.12
C LYS A 43 -28.53 -27.99 46.90
N GLU A 44 -28.21 -29.17 46.40
CA GLU A 44 -27.55 -29.35 45.11
C GLU A 44 -28.53 -29.00 43.99
N ILE A 45 -28.15 -28.03 43.15
CA ILE A 45 -28.90 -27.71 41.94
C ILE A 45 -28.20 -28.39 40.79
N ALA A 46 -28.83 -29.41 40.21
CA ALA A 46 -28.37 -30.00 38.96
C ALA A 46 -28.27 -28.88 37.90
N THR A 47 -27.06 -28.62 37.43
CA THR A 47 -26.86 -27.77 36.26
C THR A 47 -27.34 -28.56 35.06
N ASP A 48 -28.62 -28.41 34.74
CA ASP A 48 -29.07 -28.66 33.38
C ASP A 48 -28.31 -27.65 32.52
N ILE A 49 -27.20 -28.11 31.91
CA ILE A 49 -26.60 -27.43 30.77
C ILE A 49 -27.59 -27.65 29.63
N MET A 50 -28.77 -27.05 29.75
CA MET A 50 -29.57 -26.67 28.61
C MET A 50 -28.66 -25.71 27.87
N SER A 51 -27.90 -26.28 26.92
CA SER A 51 -27.28 -25.57 25.80
C SER A 51 -28.27 -24.47 25.44
N PRO A 52 -27.90 -23.18 25.58
CA PRO A 52 -28.88 -22.11 25.50
C PRO A 52 -29.67 -22.35 24.24
N ALA A 53 -30.97 -22.66 24.40
CA ALA A 53 -31.88 -22.88 23.28
C ALA A 53 -31.59 -21.74 22.30
N PRO A 54 -31.36 -22.02 21.00
CA PRO A 54 -30.83 -21.05 20.08
C PRO A 54 -31.66 -19.80 20.25
N LEU A 55 -31.06 -18.78 20.88
CA LEU A 55 -31.70 -17.48 21.04
C LEU A 55 -32.18 -17.18 19.64
N SER A 56 -33.49 -17.04 19.49
CA SER A 56 -34.12 -16.68 18.24
C SER A 56 -33.55 -15.33 17.87
N VAL A 57 -32.39 -15.35 17.22
CA VAL A 57 -31.71 -14.18 16.68
C VAL A 57 -32.72 -13.65 15.71
N ASP A 58 -33.32 -12.53 16.10
CA ASP A 58 -34.28 -11.82 15.30
C ASP A 58 -33.72 -11.76 13.88
N THR A 59 -34.48 -12.25 12.90
CA THR A 59 -33.99 -12.43 11.53
C THR A 59 -33.44 -11.11 10.96
N GLY A 60 -33.90 -9.97 11.48
CA GLY A 60 -33.35 -8.64 11.24
C GLY A 60 -31.91 -8.44 11.74
N SER A 61 -31.55 -8.94 12.92
CA SER A 61 -30.18 -8.87 13.45
C SER A 61 -29.21 -9.71 12.64
N LYS A 62 -29.63 -10.91 12.20
CA LYS A 62 -28.81 -11.77 11.33
C LYS A 62 -28.54 -11.11 9.98
N ALA A 63 -29.54 -10.49 9.37
CA ALA A 63 -29.37 -9.77 8.10
C ALA A 63 -28.40 -8.58 8.23
N ASN A 64 -28.46 -7.85 9.34
CA ASN A 64 -27.52 -6.75 9.62
C ASN A 64 -26.08 -7.24 9.83
N ILE A 65 -25.90 -8.34 10.54
CA ILE A 65 -24.56 -8.95 10.74
C ILE A 65 -23.98 -9.40 9.40
N MET A 66 -24.78 -10.03 8.53
CA MET A 66 -24.32 -10.45 7.20
C MET A 66 -23.91 -9.25 6.34
N ARG A 67 -24.69 -8.16 6.34
CA ARG A 67 -24.33 -6.91 5.65
C ARG A 67 -23.03 -6.29 6.17
N GLN A 68 -22.81 -6.31 7.48
CA GLN A 68 -21.56 -5.83 8.08
C GLN A 68 -20.38 -6.71 7.65
N LEU A 69 -20.57 -8.03 7.60
CA LEU A 69 -19.56 -8.96 7.10
C LEU A 69 -19.23 -8.69 5.62
N ASP A 70 -20.25 -8.49 4.78
CA ASP A 70 -20.07 -8.15 3.36
C ASP A 70 -19.24 -6.86 3.20
N ALA A 71 -19.58 -5.83 3.97
CA ALA A 71 -18.85 -4.56 3.96
C ALA A 71 -17.40 -4.73 4.45
N ALA A 72 -17.18 -5.55 5.49
CA ALA A 72 -15.86 -5.83 6.02
C ALA A 72 -14.99 -6.62 5.02
N VAL A 73 -15.55 -7.62 4.34
CA VAL A 73 -14.86 -8.38 3.29
C VAL A 73 -14.52 -7.47 2.10
N LYS A 74 -15.47 -6.67 1.63
CA LYS A 74 -15.24 -5.71 0.52
C LYS A 74 -14.19 -4.66 0.86
N SER A 75 -14.22 -4.13 2.08
CA SER A 75 -13.21 -3.16 2.52
C SER A 75 -11.82 -3.78 2.67
N ALA A 76 -11.71 -5.03 3.15
CA ALA A 76 -10.44 -5.75 3.20
C ALA A 76 -9.87 -6.03 1.80
N ILE A 77 -10.74 -6.38 0.84
CA ILE A 77 -10.35 -6.53 -0.57
C ILE A 77 -9.84 -5.20 -1.15
N ALA A 78 -10.56 -4.09 -0.93
CA ALA A 78 -10.14 -2.77 -1.40
C ALA A 78 -8.82 -2.31 -0.78
N ALA A 79 -8.51 -2.74 0.44
CA ALA A 79 -7.23 -2.48 1.11
C ALA A 79 -6.11 -3.43 0.69
N ASN A 80 -6.35 -4.37 -0.24
CA ASN A 80 -5.42 -5.44 -0.62
C ASN A 80 -4.99 -6.39 0.51
N ASP A 81 -5.74 -6.45 1.61
CA ASP A 81 -5.50 -7.36 2.73
C ASP A 81 -6.25 -8.68 2.52
N MET A 82 -5.68 -9.52 1.66
CA MET A 82 -6.26 -10.82 1.30
C MET A 82 -6.32 -11.81 2.47
N THR A 83 -5.41 -11.68 3.43
CA THR A 83 -5.35 -12.55 4.61
C THR A 83 -6.55 -12.27 5.52
N ARG A 84 -6.81 -10.99 5.80
CA ARG A 84 -7.97 -10.57 6.58
C ARG A 84 -9.29 -10.85 5.84
N ALA A 85 -9.35 -10.62 4.53
CA ALA A 85 -10.53 -10.92 3.73
C ALA A 85 -10.91 -12.41 3.82
N ARG A 86 -9.93 -13.32 3.73
CA ARG A 86 -10.16 -14.78 3.86
C ARG A 86 -10.62 -15.18 5.26
N ALA A 87 -10.10 -14.54 6.31
CA ALA A 87 -10.51 -14.81 7.69
C ALA A 87 -11.97 -14.38 7.96
N LEU A 88 -12.44 -13.33 7.28
CA LEU A 88 -13.81 -12.82 7.40
C LEU A 88 -14.82 -13.53 6.48
N ALA A 89 -14.34 -14.22 5.43
CA ALA A 89 -15.17 -14.87 4.43
C ALA A 89 -15.85 -16.13 4.98
N THR A 90 -17.11 -16.02 5.35
CA THR A 90 -17.92 -17.16 5.82
C THR A 90 -18.83 -17.72 4.73
N THR A 91 -19.20 -16.92 3.73
CA THR A 91 -20.08 -17.33 2.62
C THR A 91 -19.31 -17.76 1.38
N THR A 92 -19.98 -18.42 0.44
CA THR A 92 -19.45 -18.73 -0.89
C THR A 92 -19.22 -17.47 -1.71
N GLU A 93 -20.15 -16.52 -1.67
CA GLU A 93 -20.02 -15.23 -2.36
C GLU A 93 -18.77 -14.45 -1.94
N HIS A 94 -18.44 -14.46 -0.64
CA HIS A 94 -17.21 -13.83 -0.15
C HIS A 94 -15.96 -14.46 -0.76
N LYS A 95 -15.96 -15.80 -0.91
CA LYS A 95 -14.83 -16.53 -1.50
C LYS A 95 -14.69 -16.21 -2.98
N GLU A 96 -15.78 -16.03 -3.71
CA GLU A 96 -15.77 -15.63 -5.12
C GLU A 96 -15.20 -14.21 -5.30
N TRP A 97 -15.61 -13.25 -4.46
CA TRP A 97 -15.06 -11.90 -4.49
C TRP A 97 -13.55 -11.90 -4.21
N ILE A 98 -13.11 -12.69 -3.23
CA ILE A 98 -11.68 -12.84 -2.93
C ILE A 98 -10.94 -13.48 -4.10
N ALA A 99 -11.47 -14.56 -4.69
CA ALA A 99 -10.84 -15.24 -5.82
C ALA A 99 -10.71 -14.31 -7.05
N ALA A 100 -11.76 -13.55 -7.35
CA ALA A 100 -11.75 -12.54 -8.40
C ALA A 100 -10.70 -11.45 -8.14
N ALA A 101 -10.65 -10.91 -6.92
CA ALA A 101 -9.69 -9.89 -6.54
C ALA A 101 -8.24 -10.42 -6.54
N MET A 102 -8.01 -11.67 -6.16
CA MET A 102 -6.69 -12.30 -6.26
C MET A 102 -6.25 -12.47 -7.72
N LYS A 103 -7.15 -12.82 -8.63
CA LYS A 103 -6.86 -12.91 -10.06
C LYS A 103 -6.50 -11.54 -10.65
N GLU A 104 -7.20 -10.49 -10.24
CA GLU A 104 -6.90 -9.13 -10.67
C GLU A 104 -5.56 -8.63 -10.12
N ASN A 105 -5.29 -8.86 -8.83
CA ASN A 105 -3.98 -8.56 -8.25
C ASN A 105 -2.85 -9.31 -8.94
N ALA A 106 -3.06 -10.61 -9.21
CA ALA A 106 -2.10 -11.41 -9.96
C ALA A 106 -1.81 -10.77 -11.32
N ARG A 107 -2.85 -10.36 -12.07
CA ARG A 107 -2.69 -9.64 -13.34
C ARG A 107 -1.92 -8.34 -13.20
N GLN A 108 -2.17 -7.56 -12.15
CA GLN A 108 -1.41 -6.34 -11.88
C GLN A 108 0.07 -6.63 -11.59
N THR A 109 0.39 -7.69 -10.85
CA THR A 109 1.78 -8.13 -10.64
C THR A 109 2.45 -8.73 -11.87
N PHE A 110 1.68 -9.25 -12.84
CA PHE A 110 2.21 -9.81 -14.09
C PHE A 110 2.33 -8.78 -15.22
N LYS A 111 1.98 -7.51 -14.99
CA LYS A 111 2.34 -6.44 -15.94
C LYS A 111 3.84 -6.49 -16.17
N SER A 112 4.24 -6.71 -17.41
CA SER A 112 5.66 -6.85 -17.74
C SER A 112 6.39 -5.55 -17.36
N PRO A 113 7.69 -5.62 -17.02
CA PRO A 113 8.47 -4.40 -16.74
C PRO A 113 8.47 -3.42 -17.92
N ALA A 114 8.20 -3.87 -19.15
CA ALA A 114 8.02 -3.03 -20.32
C ALA A 114 6.67 -2.28 -20.30
N GLU A 115 5.56 -2.96 -20.01
CA GLU A 115 4.23 -2.34 -19.90
C GLU A 115 4.17 -1.33 -18.75
N LEU A 116 4.80 -1.63 -17.61
CA LEU A 116 4.91 -0.69 -16.49
C LEU A 116 5.71 0.57 -16.87
N ARG A 117 6.72 0.44 -17.73
CA ARG A 117 7.48 1.59 -18.24
C ARG A 117 6.66 2.42 -19.21
N GLU A 118 5.88 1.78 -20.08
CA GLU A 118 4.99 2.48 -21.02
C GLU A 118 3.86 3.21 -20.30
N GLU A 119 3.26 2.60 -19.28
CA GLU A 119 2.25 3.21 -18.40
C GLU A 119 2.84 4.39 -17.62
N LYS A 120 4.07 4.26 -17.10
CA LYS A 120 4.77 5.38 -16.43
C LYS A 120 5.17 6.48 -17.40
N ALA A 121 5.61 6.15 -18.61
CA ALA A 121 5.98 7.13 -19.63
C ALA A 121 4.75 7.97 -20.08
N SER A 122 3.57 7.35 -20.12
CA SER A 122 2.30 8.04 -20.44
C SER A 122 1.62 8.68 -19.23
N SER A 123 2.17 8.52 -18.03
CA SER A 123 1.59 9.08 -16.80
C SER A 123 1.63 10.60 -16.76
N ALA A 124 0.64 11.19 -16.08
CA ALA A 124 0.60 12.63 -15.82
C ALA A 124 1.83 13.12 -15.01
N GLU A 125 2.40 12.25 -14.17
CA GLU A 125 3.60 12.54 -13.39
C GLU A 125 4.83 12.71 -14.27
N CYS A 126 5.03 11.81 -15.25
CA CYS A 126 6.10 11.93 -16.23
C CYS A 126 5.96 13.22 -17.05
N ALA A 127 4.75 13.54 -17.52
CA ALA A 127 4.49 14.79 -18.25
C ALA A 127 4.80 16.03 -17.41
N ALA A 128 4.44 16.03 -16.13
CA ALA A 128 4.73 17.12 -15.20
C ALA A 128 6.23 17.25 -14.92
N ALA A 129 6.93 16.13 -14.72
CA ALA A 129 8.37 16.12 -14.48
C ALA A 129 9.14 16.64 -15.71
N LYS A 130 8.72 16.25 -16.92
CA LYS A 130 9.29 16.76 -18.19
C LYS A 130 9.13 18.27 -18.32
N ARG A 131 7.93 18.81 -18.05
CA ARG A 131 7.69 20.26 -18.05
C ARG A 131 8.56 21.00 -17.04
N LYS A 132 8.76 20.43 -15.84
CA LYS A 132 9.62 21.03 -14.80
C LYS A 132 11.10 21.05 -15.22
N LEU A 133 11.57 20.01 -15.89
CA LEU A 133 12.92 19.94 -16.42
C LEU A 133 13.11 20.95 -17.56
N GLU A 134 12.17 21.02 -18.51
CA GLU A 134 12.20 21.97 -19.61
C GLU A 134 12.15 23.43 -19.11
N ALA A 135 11.34 23.72 -18.10
CA ALA A 135 11.29 25.04 -17.49
C ALA A 135 12.62 25.45 -16.85
N GLU A 136 13.30 24.52 -16.17
CA GLU A 136 14.62 24.79 -15.59
C GLU A 136 15.70 24.90 -16.65
N ALA A 137 15.67 24.03 -17.67
CA ALA A 137 16.64 24.05 -18.76
C ALA A 137 16.54 25.33 -19.61
N ASN A 138 15.35 25.92 -19.69
CA ASN A 138 15.13 27.20 -20.37
C ASN A 138 15.35 28.43 -19.45
N ALA A 139 15.64 28.23 -18.16
CA ALA A 139 15.97 29.34 -17.27
C ALA A 139 17.29 29.98 -17.69
N ARG A 140 17.39 31.30 -17.54
CA ARG A 140 18.57 32.08 -18.01
C ARG A 140 19.84 31.78 -17.22
N PHE A 141 19.68 31.29 -15.99
CA PHE A 141 20.74 30.90 -15.07
C PHE A 141 20.30 29.64 -14.34
N SER A 142 20.45 28.49 -15.00
CA SER A 142 20.14 27.19 -14.39
C SER A 142 21.37 26.68 -13.66
N ASP A 143 21.20 26.37 -12.38
CA ASP A 143 22.24 25.69 -11.60
C ASP A 143 22.40 24.25 -12.13
N PRO A 144 23.63 23.80 -12.47
CA PRO A 144 23.86 22.45 -12.95
C PRO A 144 23.37 21.36 -11.98
N GLU A 145 23.43 21.58 -10.66
CA GLU A 145 22.96 20.61 -9.66
C GLU A 145 21.44 20.49 -9.66
N VAL A 146 20.74 21.62 -9.80
CA VAL A 146 19.27 21.63 -9.88
C VAL A 146 18.80 20.96 -11.16
N LEU A 147 19.54 21.15 -12.26
CA LEU A 147 19.21 20.56 -13.55
C LEU A 147 19.44 19.04 -13.55
N SER A 148 20.51 18.54 -12.91
CA SER A 148 20.73 17.10 -12.71
C SER A 148 19.68 16.49 -11.78
N ALA A 149 19.33 17.16 -10.68
CA ALA A 149 18.29 16.68 -9.77
C ALA A 149 16.90 16.60 -10.45
N LYS A 150 16.55 17.59 -11.29
CA LYS A 150 15.30 17.54 -12.06
C LYS A 150 15.33 16.48 -13.16
N ARG A 151 16.49 16.23 -13.75
CA ARG A 151 16.69 15.16 -14.74
C ARG A 151 16.49 13.79 -14.11
N SER A 152 17.10 13.51 -12.96
CA SER A 152 16.93 12.24 -12.25
C SER A 152 15.48 12.04 -11.80
N LEU A 153 14.80 13.10 -11.32
CA LEU A 153 13.37 13.06 -11.00
C LEU A 153 12.50 12.74 -12.22
N MET A 154 12.82 13.31 -13.39
CA MET A 154 12.12 13.00 -14.64
C MET A 154 12.31 11.53 -15.03
N HIS A 155 13.54 11.01 -14.96
CA HIS A 155 13.81 9.60 -15.26
C HIS A 155 13.08 8.65 -14.30
N ALA A 156 13.08 8.97 -13.00
CA ALA A 156 12.34 8.22 -11.99
C ALA A 156 10.82 8.21 -12.25
N ALA A 157 10.24 9.36 -12.56
CA ALA A 157 8.81 9.48 -12.85
C ALA A 157 8.40 8.75 -14.14
N CYS A 158 9.23 8.84 -15.18
CA CYS A 158 8.97 8.20 -16.47
C CYS A 158 9.41 6.73 -16.53
N GLY A 159 10.01 6.18 -15.47
CA GLY A 159 10.51 4.80 -15.44
C GLY A 159 11.67 4.53 -16.43
N THR A 160 12.38 5.57 -16.85
CA THR A 160 13.53 5.45 -17.76
C THR A 160 14.82 5.39 -16.95
N VAL A 161 15.81 4.64 -17.44
CA VAL A 161 17.13 4.58 -16.80
C VAL A 161 17.89 5.86 -17.14
N GLU A 162 18.40 6.54 -16.13
CA GLU A 162 19.24 7.72 -16.34
C GLU A 162 20.53 7.30 -17.06
N PRO A 163 20.89 7.92 -18.19
CA PRO A 163 22.13 7.59 -18.86
C PRO A 163 23.28 7.98 -17.95
N ILE A 164 24.15 7.02 -17.63
CA ILE A 164 25.41 7.30 -16.97
C ILE A 164 26.21 8.14 -17.96
N ILE A 165 26.26 9.45 -17.72
CA ILE A 165 27.16 10.33 -18.45
C ILE A 165 28.55 9.95 -17.96
N VAL A 166 29.17 9.00 -18.65
CA VAL A 166 30.62 8.84 -18.57
C VAL A 166 31.15 10.14 -19.13
N GLU A 167 31.67 10.99 -18.25
CA GLU A 167 32.41 12.18 -18.63
C GLU A 167 33.60 11.69 -19.44
N GLN A 168 33.39 11.52 -20.74
CA GLN A 168 34.46 11.30 -21.69
C GLN A 168 35.32 12.53 -21.56
N ALA A 169 36.43 12.39 -20.81
CA ALA A 169 37.49 13.38 -20.77
C ALA A 169 37.65 13.86 -22.20
N PRO A 170 37.54 15.18 -22.47
CA PRO A 170 37.62 15.67 -23.82
C PRO A 170 38.90 15.08 -24.39
N GLN A 171 38.77 14.27 -25.45
CA GLN A 171 39.95 13.83 -26.16
C GLN A 171 40.64 15.12 -26.53
N SER A 172 41.76 15.41 -25.87
CA SER A 172 42.55 16.59 -26.14
C SER A 172 42.91 16.47 -27.60
N THR A 173 42.17 17.14 -28.46
CA THR A 173 42.57 17.36 -29.83
C THR A 173 43.82 18.20 -29.66
N MET A 174 44.97 17.54 -29.65
CA MET A 174 46.23 18.21 -29.84
C MET A 174 46.06 18.93 -31.18
N LEU A 175 45.77 20.23 -31.11
CA LEU A 175 45.90 21.14 -32.23
C LEU A 175 47.37 21.01 -32.63
N TYR A 176 47.61 20.17 -33.63
CA TYR A 176 48.89 20.10 -34.29
C TYR A 176 49.12 21.50 -34.86
N ASN A 177 50.11 22.17 -34.30
CA ASN A 177 50.61 23.45 -34.75
C ASN A 177 50.89 23.33 -36.26
N SER A 178 49.96 23.79 -37.09
CA SER A 178 50.15 23.87 -38.53
C SER A 178 50.83 25.21 -38.79
N PRO A 179 52.11 25.24 -39.18
CA PRO A 179 52.82 26.49 -39.40
C PRO A 179 52.28 27.17 -40.64
N TYR A 180 51.82 28.40 -40.45
CA TYR A 180 51.83 29.52 -41.40
C TYR A 180 52.00 29.18 -42.89
N TYR A 181 50.91 29.28 -43.64
CA TYR A 181 50.94 29.93 -44.95
C TYR A 181 49.77 30.89 -45.08
N HIS A 182 50.08 32.18 -44.98
CA HIS A 182 49.23 33.24 -45.53
C HIS A 182 49.11 33.02 -47.04
N ARG A 183 47.90 32.76 -47.53
CA ARG A 183 47.56 33.08 -48.92
C ARG A 183 46.20 33.75 -48.94
N PHE A 184 46.25 35.07 -48.97
CA PHE A 184 45.15 35.91 -49.41
C PHE A 184 44.65 35.41 -50.76
N VAL A 185 43.39 35.03 -50.83
CA VAL A 185 42.64 35.02 -52.08
C VAL A 185 41.30 35.66 -51.77
N ASP A 186 41.13 36.87 -52.31
CA ASP A 186 39.87 37.59 -52.34
C ASP A 186 38.75 36.67 -52.82
N ARG A 187 37.82 36.34 -51.92
CA ARG A 187 36.54 35.74 -52.28
C ARG A 187 35.42 36.60 -51.73
N ASN A 188 34.98 37.48 -52.62
CA ASN A 188 33.67 38.12 -52.70
C ASN A 188 32.66 37.65 -51.63
N TRP A 189 32.42 38.53 -50.66
CA TRP A 189 31.30 38.45 -49.74
C TRP A 189 29.99 38.77 -50.47
N GLN A 190 29.42 37.80 -51.17
CA GLN A 190 27.99 37.81 -51.49
C GLN A 190 27.24 37.20 -50.33
N ARG A 191 26.78 38.08 -49.42
CA ARG A 191 25.85 37.72 -48.34
C ARG A 191 24.52 37.27 -48.94
N PRO A 192 23.99 36.09 -48.56
CA PRO A 192 22.59 35.77 -48.83
C PRO A 192 21.71 36.65 -47.93
N HIS A 193 20.84 37.45 -48.55
CA HIS A 193 19.72 38.09 -47.89
C HIS A 193 18.80 37.01 -47.29
N TYR A 194 18.75 36.89 -45.97
CA TYR A 194 17.68 36.15 -45.29
C TYR A 194 16.49 37.09 -45.05
N PRO A 195 15.24 36.65 -45.30
CA PRO A 195 14.05 37.43 -44.97
C PRO A 195 13.83 37.48 -43.45
N ASP A 196 13.59 38.70 -42.97
CA ASP A 196 13.24 39.05 -41.58
C ASP A 196 11.86 38.49 -41.23
N TRP A 197 11.80 37.36 -40.52
CA TRP A 197 10.56 36.82 -39.96
C TRP A 197 10.26 37.47 -38.60
N ARG A 198 9.89 38.76 -38.62
CA ARG A 198 9.19 39.39 -37.48
C ARG A 198 7.78 38.83 -37.37
N HIS A 199 7.64 37.72 -36.65
CA HIS A 199 6.34 37.34 -36.10
C HIS A 199 6.03 38.18 -34.86
N LYS A 200 4.87 38.84 -34.94
CA LYS A 200 4.25 39.63 -33.89
C LYS A 200 4.17 38.84 -32.59
N ARG A 201 4.82 39.37 -31.56
CA ARG A 201 4.71 38.91 -30.18
C ARG A 201 3.33 39.33 -29.67
N SER A 202 2.36 38.40 -29.75
CA SER A 202 1.10 38.52 -29.01
C SER A 202 1.44 38.46 -27.52
N VAL A 203 1.26 39.58 -26.83
CA VAL A 203 1.39 39.70 -25.38
C VAL A 203 0.17 39.01 -24.77
N ASN A 204 0.31 37.74 -24.41
CA ASN A 204 -0.54 37.13 -23.40
C ASN A 204 0.27 37.10 -22.10
N GLU A 205 0.01 38.12 -21.28
CA GLU A 205 0.48 38.26 -19.91
C GLU A 205 -0.04 37.09 -19.07
N PRO A 206 0.84 36.24 -18.50
CA PRO A 206 0.39 35.16 -17.61
C PRO A 206 -0.13 35.77 -16.31
N GLN A 207 -1.43 35.59 -16.04
CA GLN A 207 -2.00 35.87 -14.73
C GLN A 207 -1.26 35.08 -13.65
N ALA A 208 -0.87 35.78 -12.58
CA ALA A 208 -0.17 35.23 -11.45
C ALA A 208 -0.95 34.05 -10.83
N PRO A 209 -0.26 32.99 -10.35
CA PRO A 209 -0.91 31.86 -9.73
C PRO A 209 -1.63 32.28 -8.43
N VAL A 210 -2.93 32.03 -8.40
CA VAL A 210 -3.78 32.13 -7.20
C VAL A 210 -3.24 31.15 -6.16
N GLN A 211 -2.72 31.67 -5.04
CA GLN A 211 -2.24 30.84 -3.95
C GLN A 211 -3.41 30.07 -3.29
N PRO A 212 -3.29 28.74 -3.11
CA PRO A 212 -4.29 27.98 -2.38
C PRO A 212 -4.26 28.34 -0.89
N LYS A 213 -5.39 28.84 -0.38
CA LYS A 213 -5.61 29.07 1.06
C LYS A 213 -5.48 27.75 1.81
N THR A 214 -4.45 27.64 2.64
CA THR A 214 -4.26 26.53 3.59
C THR A 214 -5.46 26.44 4.55
N PRO A 215 -6.09 25.26 4.72
CA PRO A 215 -7.12 25.07 5.73
C PRO A 215 -6.50 25.13 7.13
N LYS A 216 -7.08 25.99 7.98
CA LYS A 216 -6.79 26.07 9.42
C LYS A 216 -7.00 24.69 10.05
N GLN A 217 -5.93 24.10 10.58
CA GLN A 217 -6.03 22.94 11.45
C GLN A 217 -6.76 23.33 12.74
N SER A 218 -7.97 22.82 12.91
CA SER A 218 -8.73 22.88 14.16
C SER A 218 -8.12 21.89 15.15
N LYS A 219 -7.50 22.41 16.23
CA LYS A 219 -7.08 21.61 17.38
C LYS A 219 -8.32 21.23 18.18
N HIS A 220 -8.78 19.98 18.05
CA HIS A 220 -9.70 19.39 19.02
C HIS A 220 -8.91 18.80 20.17
N THR A 221 -8.91 19.52 21.30
CA THR A 221 -8.46 19.01 22.60
C THR A 221 -9.56 18.13 23.18
N ILE A 222 -9.30 16.83 23.29
CA ILE A 222 -10.18 15.89 24.00
C ILE A 222 -9.83 15.98 25.49
N GLN A 223 -10.74 16.51 26.30
CA GLN A 223 -10.66 16.49 27.76
C GLN A 223 -11.19 15.12 28.25
N LEU A 224 -10.31 14.30 28.84
CA LEU A 224 -10.74 13.16 29.65
C LEU A 224 -11.22 13.68 31.02
N LYS A 225 -12.48 13.41 31.35
CA LYS A 225 -12.97 13.49 32.74
C LYS A 225 -12.60 12.18 33.44
N GLN A 226 -11.91 12.31 34.57
CA GLN A 226 -11.83 11.29 35.62
C GLN A 226 -13.12 11.30 36.45
#